data_AF-A0A2V9Y5H5-F1
#
_entry.id   AF-A0A2V9Y5H5-F1
#
_cell.length_a   1.000
_cell.length_b   1.000
_cell.length_c   1.000
_cell.angle_alpha   90.00
_cell.angle_beta   90.00
_cell.angle_gamma   90.00
#
_symmetry.space_group_name_H-M   'P 1'
#
loop_
_entity.id
_entity.type
_entity.pdbx_description
1 polymer ?
#
loop_
_entity_poly.entity_id
_entity_poly.type
_entity_poly.pdbx_seq_one_letter_code
_entity_poly.pdbx_strand_id
1 'polypeptide(L)' 'MSLGKWRQQLRLLHSLQLLAAGEKISHAALEAGYSSPSAFIAMFRKALGTTPRRYFENSPGRS' A
#
# COMPACT_ATOMS: atom_id res chain seq x y z
N MET A 1 9.86 12.60 14.31
CA MET A 1 9.42 11.38 13.58
C MET A 1 10.15 10.19 14.20
N SER A 2 9.46 9.11 14.57
CA SER A 2 10.12 7.91 15.12
C SER A 2 10.61 6.98 14.01
N LEU A 3 11.61 6.13 14.30
CA LEU A 3 12.12 5.11 13.37
C LEU A 3 11.01 4.21 12.82
N GLY A 4 10.03 3.85 13.67
CA GLY A 4 8.86 3.07 13.26
C GLY A 4 7.99 3.80 12.23
N LYS A 5 7.74 5.10 12.42
CA LYS A 5 6.97 5.92 11.46
C LYS A 5 7.70 6.06 10.13
N TRP A 6 9.01 6.26 10.15
CA TRP A 6 9.83 6.33 8.93
C TRP A 6 9.82 4.99 8.16
N ARG A 7 10.01 3.86 8.85
CA ARG A 7 9.91 2.53 8.23
C ARG A 7 8.52 2.29 7.62
N GLN A 8 7.46 2.70 8.31
CA GLN A 8 6.10 2.60 7.79
C GLN A 8 5.89 3.44 6.53
N GLN A 9 6.44 4.66 6.50
CA GLN A 9 6.39 5.54 5.32
C GLN A 9 7.09 4.89 4.11
N LEU A 10 8.28 4.30 4.32
CA LEU A 10 9.00 3.60 3.26
C LEU A 10 8.23 2.39 2.71
N ARG A 11 7.67 1.57 3.59
CA ARG A 11 6.83 0.42 3.18
C ARG A 11 5.63 0.86 2.36
N LEU A 12 4.99 1.97 2.78
CA LEU A 12 3.86 2.53 2.04
C LEU A 12 4.29 3.00 0.64
N LEU A 13 5.37 3.77 0.53
CA LEU A 13 5.89 4.24 -0.77
C LEU A 13 6.23 3.07 -1.71
N HIS A 14 6.90 2.04 -1.20
CA HIS A 14 7.24 0.86 -1.98
C HIS A 14 5.98 0.12 -2.48
N SER A 15 4.98 -0.06 -1.60
CA SER A 15 3.71 -0.67 -1.99
C SER A 15 2.95 0.13 -3.03
N LEU A 16 3.01 1.47 -2.99
CA LEU A 16 2.37 2.35 -3.96
C LEU A 16 3.00 2.21 -5.34
N GLN A 17 4.33 2.07 -5.43
CA GLN A 17 5.04 1.85 -6.69
C GLN A 17 4.61 0.54 -7.35
N LEU A 18 4.58 -0.56 -6.59
CA LEU A 18 4.13 -1.87 -7.09
C LEU A 18 2.68 -1.83 -7.55
N LEU A 19 1.79 -1.27 -6.72
CA LEU A 19 0.38 -1.16 -7.07
C LEU A 19 0.18 -0.28 -8.30
N ALA A 20 0.90 0.83 -8.44
CA ALA A 20 0.85 1.67 -9.64
C ALA A 20 1.29 0.93 -10.90
N ALA A 21 2.26 0.01 -10.79
CA ALA A 21 2.68 -0.86 -11.88
C ALA A 21 1.66 -1.97 -12.25
N GLY A 22 0.55 -2.07 -11.52
CA GLY A 22 -0.51 -3.05 -11.79
C GLY A 22 -0.40 -4.34 -10.99
N GLU A 23 0.57 -4.45 -10.08
CA GLU A 23 0.77 -5.64 -9.26
C GLU A 23 -0.42 -5.94 -8.35
N LYS A 24 -0.56 -7.22 -8.00
CA LYS A 24 -1.62 -7.69 -7.10
C LYS A 24 -1.40 -7.15 -5.68
N ILE A 25 -2.49 -6.83 -4.99
CA ILE A 25 -2.46 -6.34 -3.59
C ILE A 25 -1.72 -7.30 -2.65
N SER A 26 -1.89 -8.61 -2.84
CA SER A 26 -1.19 -9.63 -2.06
C SER A 26 0.32 -9.59 -2.27
N HIS A 27 0.77 -9.38 -3.50
CA HIS A 27 2.19 -9.27 -3.83
C HIS A 27 2.78 -7.99 -3.22
N ALA A 28 2.12 -6.84 -3.42
CA ALA A 28 2.54 -5.57 -2.83
C ALA A 28 2.61 -5.60 -1.29
N ALA A 29 1.72 -6.35 -0.62
CA ALA A 29 1.75 -6.52 0.83
C ALA A 29 3.00 -7.28 1.31
N LEU A 30 3.35 -8.37 0.61
CA LEU A 30 4.52 -9.19 0.94
C LEU A 30 5.82 -8.42 0.72
N GLU A 31 5.96 -7.75 -0.43
CA GLU A 31 7.15 -6.95 -0.76
C GLU A 31 7.31 -5.74 0.19
N ALA A 32 6.20 -5.15 0.65
CA ALA A 32 6.23 -4.12 1.68
C ALA A 32 6.54 -4.65 3.10
N GLY A 33 6.75 -5.96 3.27
CA GLY A 33 7.13 -6.60 4.52
C GLY A 33 5.99 -6.80 5.51
N TYR A 34 4.75 -6.99 5.01
CA TYR A 34 3.61 -7.40 5.82
C TYR A 34 3.40 -8.91 5.74
N SER A 35 3.06 -9.51 6.88
CA SER A 35 2.78 -10.94 6.98
C SER A 35 1.44 -11.35 6.37
N SER A 36 0.54 -10.40 6.11
CA SER A 36 -0.74 -10.67 5.44
C SER A 36 -1.28 -9.46 4.67
N PRO A 37 -2.07 -9.70 3.61
CA PRO A 37 -2.77 -8.63 2.89
C PRO A 37 -3.70 -7.80 3.79
N SER A 38 -4.35 -8.41 4.77
CA SER A 38 -5.24 -7.70 5.69
C SER A 38 -4.50 -6.70 6.59
N ALA A 39 -3.30 -7.07 7.09
CA ALA A 39 -2.46 -6.16 7.88
C ALA A 39 -1.99 -4.96 7.04
N PHE A 40 -1.64 -5.21 5.78
CA PHE A 40 -1.31 -4.17 4.82
C PHE A 40 -2.50 -3.24 4.54
N ILE A 41 -3.69 -3.78 4.24
CA ILE A 41 -4.89 -2.97 3.95
C ILE A 41 -5.27 -2.09 5.15
N ALA A 42 -5.21 -2.65 6.37
CA ALA A 42 -5.45 -1.88 7.59
C ALA A 42 -4.47 -0.71 7.75
N MET A 43 -3.17 -0.97 7.51
CA MET A 43 -2.14 0.06 7.53
C MET A 43 -2.36 1.12 6.45
N PHE A 44 -2.62 0.70 5.22
CA PHE A 44 -2.83 1.58 4.07
C PHE A 44 -4.02 2.51 4.31
N ARG A 45 -5.15 1.95 4.79
CA ARG A 45 -6.33 2.75 5.16
C ARG A 45 -6.05 3.73 6.28
N LYS A 46 -5.26 3.33 7.28
CA LYS A 46 -4.84 4.24 8.35
C LYS A 46 -3.97 5.39 7.83
N ALA A 47 -3.15 5.14 6.80
CA ALA A 47 -2.23 6.13 6.25
C ALA A 47 -2.89 7.05 5.20
N LEU A 48 -3.76 6.53 4.34
CA LEU A 48 -4.30 7.21 3.15
C LEU A 48 -5.82 7.39 3.18
N GLY A 49 -6.50 6.94 4.24
CA GLY A 49 -7.95 7.12 4.44
C GLY A 49 -8.85 6.17 3.64
N THR A 50 -8.31 5.34 2.75
CA THR A 50 -9.08 4.42 1.90
C THR A 50 -8.35 3.09 1.67
N THR A 51 -8.99 2.10 1.05
CA THR A 51 -8.35 0.82 0.71
C THR A 51 -7.53 0.94 -0.58
N PRO A 52 -6.49 0.09 -0.76
CA PRO A 52 -5.66 0.11 -1.98
C PRO A 52 -6.49 -0.02 -3.25
N ARG A 53 -7.47 -0.95 -3.26
CA ARG A 53 -8.34 -1.17 -4.42
C ARG A 53 -9.08 0.11 -4.84
N ARG A 54 -9.75 0.76 -3.90
CA ARG A 54 -10.51 2.00 -4.17
C ARG A 54 -9.61 3.17 -4.55
N TYR A 55 -8.40 3.23 -3.98
CA TYR A 55 -7.41 4.25 -4.33
C TYR A 55 -7.00 4.17 -5.81
N PHE A 56 -6.76 2.95 -6.31
CA PHE A 56 -6.31 2.72 -7.69
C PHE A 56 -7.45 2.56 -8.71
N GLU A 57 -8.67 2.20 -8.29
CA GLU A 57 -9.87 2.24 -9.16
C GLU A 57 -10.25 3.67 -9.56
N ASN A 58 -10.01 4.66 -8.67
CA ASN A 58 -10.27 6.07 -8.96
C ASN A 58 -9.07 6.80 -9.60
N SER A 59 -7.99 6.09 -9.93
CA SER A 59 -6.81 6.69 -10.55
C SER A 59 -7.01 6.81 -12.06
N PRO A 60 -6.88 8.01 -12.68
CA PRO A 60 -7.22 8.26 -14.09
C PRO A 60 -6.35 7.53 -15.13
N GLY A 61 -5.43 6.64 -14.72
CA GLY A 61 -4.58 5.84 -15.60
C GLY A 61 -5.03 4.39 -15.81
N ARG A 62 -6.22 4.00 -15.33
CA ARG A 62 -6.79 2.64 -15.48
C ARG A 62 -8.15 2.56 -16.20
N SER A 63 -8.70 3.70 -16.62
CA SER A 63 -9.93 3.77 -17.41
C SER A 63 -9.62 3.91 -18.89
#